data_AF-S7VRR7-F1
#
_entry.id   AF-S7VRR7-F1
#
_cell.length_a   1.000
_cell.length_b   1.000
_cell.length_c   1.000
_cell.angle_alpha   90.00
_cell.angle_beta   90.00
_cell.angle_gamma   90.00
#
_symmetry.space_group_name_H-M   'P 1'
#
loop_
_entity.id
_entity.type
_entity.pdbx_description
1 polymer ?
#
loop_
_entity_poly.entity_id
_entity_poly.type
_entity_poly.pdbx_seq_one_letter_code
_entity_poly.pdbx_strand_id
1 'polypeptide(L)'
;MFCLVLKLFPKTKNLLIMRRLYFIVLLLLSSLVYGQKSVLLQNVNNRAKELQHHLNKTEDSIIFKSERTIYEIMIFNDDFERIIKVKDTNAKLLIADIPVGRYAVEAVLIDKLIVITLLRNESFNLQKLTPLLTTTTSPYSKDISPSKVVSTVKKEPFGSENNTGRTDLSLSGKTATPFIKEEKSLTLSKGFTSKTSIRPRENAENTAKSTYWVIHKINNGSSSEKILKIVDQKTVDRMIQKNEIDMKTFSGRLNELTVWQIHNTTGFVQHKRRNKTNYMNIESDSFNFVPYYKTDHNLDRN
;
A
#
# COMPACT_ATOMS: atom_id res chain seq x y z
N MET A 1 80.93 8.68 -35.01
CA MET A 1 80.49 9.53 -36.12
C MET A 1 79.36 8.81 -36.84
N PHE A 2 78.12 9.10 -36.44
CA PHE A 2 76.80 8.86 -37.05
C PHE A 2 75.81 8.97 -35.88
N CYS A 3 75.42 10.19 -35.51
CA CYS A 3 74.20 10.84 -35.99
C CYS A 3 72.97 9.94 -35.83
N LEU A 4 72.16 10.18 -34.78
CA LEU A 4 71.03 11.12 -34.78
C LEU A 4 69.74 10.41 -35.23
N VAL A 5 68.64 10.74 -34.52
CA VAL A 5 67.23 10.46 -34.84
C VAL A 5 66.59 9.39 -33.93
N LEU A 6 66.53 9.72 -32.64
CA LEU A 6 65.39 9.39 -31.79
C LEU A 6 64.62 10.70 -31.55
N LYS A 7 63.93 11.15 -32.60
CA LYS A 7 62.97 12.25 -32.54
C LYS A 7 61.58 11.68 -32.79
N LEU A 8 60.61 12.20 -32.04
CA LEU A 8 59.15 12.03 -32.15
C LEU A 8 58.54 11.00 -31.18
N PHE A 9 58.43 11.43 -29.92
CA PHE A 9 57.22 11.15 -29.13
C PHE A 9 56.09 12.07 -29.60
N PRO A 10 54.92 11.53 -30.02
CA PRO A 10 53.67 12.25 -29.95
C PRO A 10 52.68 11.40 -29.15
N LYS A 11 52.72 11.41 -27.81
CA LYS A 11 51.85 10.52 -27.01
C LYS A 11 51.24 11.10 -25.75
N THR A 12 51.28 12.42 -25.53
CA THR A 12 50.72 13.03 -24.31
C THR A 12 49.32 13.64 -24.50
N LYS A 13 48.97 14.13 -25.70
CA LYS A 13 47.63 14.74 -25.95
C LYS A 13 46.49 13.70 -25.95
N ASN A 14 46.71 12.53 -26.54
CA ASN A 14 45.69 11.46 -26.61
C ASN A 14 45.42 10.82 -25.24
N LEU A 15 46.42 10.82 -24.35
CA LEU A 15 46.25 10.29 -22.99
C LEU A 15 45.34 11.18 -22.15
N LEU A 16 45.45 12.51 -22.28
CA LEU A 16 44.58 13.46 -21.59
C LEU A 16 43.12 13.36 -22.06
N ILE A 17 42.90 13.18 -23.37
CA ILE A 17 41.57 13.03 -23.97
C ILE A 17 40.91 11.73 -23.52
N MET A 18 41.63 10.61 -23.57
CA MET A 18 41.12 9.32 -23.09
C MET A 18 40.76 9.36 -21.60
N ARG A 19 41.62 9.97 -20.76
CA ARG A 19 41.34 10.12 -19.32
C ARG A 19 40.06 10.92 -19.07
N ARG A 20 39.83 12.02 -19.79
CA ARG A 20 38.60 12.81 -19.67
C ARG A 20 37.36 12.04 -20.11
N LEU A 21 37.46 11.21 -21.15
CA LEU A 21 36.35 10.37 -21.60
C LEU A 21 35.92 9.38 -20.52
N TYR A 22 36.88 8.71 -19.87
CA TYR A 22 36.57 7.79 -18.76
C TYR A 22 35.90 8.49 -17.58
N PHE A 23 36.34 9.71 -17.23
CA PHE A 23 35.67 10.49 -16.19
C PHE A 23 34.23 10.85 -16.56
N ILE A 24 33.97 11.25 -17.81
CA ILE A 24 32.61 11.57 -18.28
C ILE A 24 31.73 10.32 -18.28
N VAL A 25 32.23 9.18 -18.77
CA VAL A 25 31.51 7.91 -18.76
C VAL A 25 31.23 7.45 -17.33
N LEU A 26 32.19 7.55 -16.42
CA LEU A 26 32.01 7.21 -15.00
C LEU A 26 30.97 8.12 -14.33
N LEU A 27 30.98 9.42 -14.64
CA LEU A 27 30.04 10.40 -14.10
C LEU A 27 28.62 10.14 -14.63
N LEU A 28 28.46 9.81 -15.91
CA LEU A 28 27.18 9.40 -16.52
C LEU A 28 26.68 8.04 -15.98
N LEU A 29 27.57 7.08 -15.71
CA LEU A 29 27.17 5.79 -15.10
C LEU A 29 26.70 5.99 -13.66
N SER A 30 27.30 6.91 -12.91
CA SER A 30 26.93 7.16 -11.52
C SER A 30 25.51 7.72 -11.36
N SER A 31 25.05 8.56 -12.29
CA SER A 31 23.69 9.12 -12.23
C SER A 31 22.59 8.08 -12.50
N LEU A 32 22.90 6.99 -13.21
CA LEU A 32 21.95 5.91 -13.48
C LEU A 32 21.69 5.03 -12.23
N VAL A 33 22.62 4.98 -11.29
CA VAL A 33 22.49 4.15 -10.08
C VAL A 33 21.59 4.82 -9.02
N TYR A 34 21.55 6.15 -8.99
CA TYR A 34 20.73 6.92 -8.03
C TYR A 34 19.24 6.98 -8.38
N GLY A 35 18.79 6.40 -9.50
CA GLY A 35 17.39 6.39 -9.92
C GLY A 35 16.56 5.16 -9.51
N GLN A 36 17.12 4.24 -8.71
CA GLN A 36 16.41 3.01 -8.32
C GLN A 36 15.38 3.30 -7.23
N LYS A 37 14.10 3.04 -7.53
CA LYS A 37 12.98 3.30 -6.60
C LYS A 37 12.98 2.33 -5.43
N SER A 38 13.41 1.09 -5.69
CA SER A 38 13.54 0.04 -4.69
C SER A 38 14.81 -0.75 -4.92
N VAL A 39 15.47 -1.14 -3.83
CA VAL A 39 16.64 -2.03 -3.85
C VAL A 39 16.30 -3.28 -3.04
N LEU A 40 16.41 -4.44 -3.66
CA LEU A 40 16.20 -5.73 -3.01
C LEU A 40 17.55 -6.39 -2.77
N LEU A 41 17.93 -6.55 -1.50
CA LEU A 41 19.21 -7.17 -1.17
C LEU A 41 19.15 -8.67 -1.46
N GLN A 42 20.12 -9.14 -2.25
CA GLN A 42 20.23 -10.55 -2.59
C GLN A 42 20.62 -11.37 -1.37
N ASN A 43 20.05 -12.57 -1.28
CA ASN A 43 20.38 -13.49 -0.19
C ASN A 43 21.71 -14.17 -0.50
N VAL A 44 22.72 -13.89 0.32
CA VAL A 44 24.06 -14.47 0.19
C VAL A 44 24.22 -15.78 0.99
N ASN A 45 23.19 -16.21 1.72
CA ASN A 45 23.24 -17.41 2.54
C ASN A 45 23.14 -18.68 1.68
N ASN A 46 24.22 -19.44 1.63
CA ASN A 46 24.29 -20.70 0.88
C ASN A 46 23.24 -21.75 1.31
N ARG A 47 22.73 -21.70 2.54
CA ARG A 47 21.70 -22.62 3.06
C ARG A 47 20.29 -22.30 2.54
N ALA A 48 20.12 -21.12 1.94
CA ALA A 48 18.85 -20.58 1.48
C ALA A 48 18.87 -20.29 -0.03
N LYS A 49 19.76 -20.95 -0.79
CA LYS A 49 19.84 -20.86 -2.26
C LYS A 49 18.57 -21.31 -2.99
N GLU A 50 17.76 -22.14 -2.33
CA GLU A 50 16.51 -22.67 -2.89
C GLU A 50 15.43 -21.60 -3.05
N LEU A 51 15.58 -20.42 -2.42
CA LEU A 51 14.69 -19.28 -2.61
C LEU A 51 15.39 -18.23 -3.47
N GLN A 52 14.90 -18.10 -4.70
CA GLN A 52 15.33 -17.07 -5.63
C GLN A 52 14.34 -15.92 -5.59
N HIS A 53 14.84 -14.69 -5.55
CA HIS A 53 14.02 -13.50 -5.55
C HIS A 53 14.62 -12.37 -6.39
N HIS A 54 13.74 -11.63 -7.06
CA HIS A 54 14.11 -10.46 -7.82
C HIS A 54 12.95 -9.47 -7.89
N LEU A 55 13.28 -8.20 -8.12
CA LEU A 55 12.30 -7.22 -8.53
C LEU A 55 11.90 -7.47 -9.98
N ASN A 56 10.63 -7.29 -10.31
CA ASN A 56 10.20 -7.31 -11.69
C ASN A 56 10.73 -6.10 -12.48
N LYS A 57 10.53 -6.09 -13.80
CA LYS A 57 11.04 -5.02 -14.69
C LYS A 57 10.52 -3.61 -14.35
N THR A 58 9.32 -3.51 -13.77
CA THR A 58 8.71 -2.23 -13.35
C THR A 58 9.04 -1.85 -11.91
N GLU A 59 9.79 -2.70 -11.19
CA GLU A 59 10.12 -2.58 -9.77
C GLU A 59 8.90 -2.52 -8.83
N ASP A 60 7.69 -2.82 -9.30
CA ASP A 60 6.44 -2.72 -8.53
C ASP A 60 6.11 -3.98 -7.72
N SER A 61 6.85 -5.06 -7.95
CA SER A 61 6.64 -6.34 -7.29
C SER A 61 7.91 -7.16 -7.13
N ILE A 62 7.95 -7.94 -6.05
CA ILE A 62 8.98 -8.94 -5.79
C ILE A 62 8.42 -10.29 -6.26
N ILE A 63 9.20 -10.96 -7.10
CA ILE A 63 8.91 -12.30 -7.58
C ILE A 63 9.76 -13.26 -6.76
N PHE A 64 9.11 -14.22 -6.11
CA PHE A 64 9.74 -15.31 -5.39
C PHE A 64 9.56 -16.60 -6.17
N LYS A 65 10.64 -17.35 -6.32
CA LYS A 65 10.64 -18.68 -6.90
C LYS A 65 11.43 -19.58 -5.97
N SER A 66 10.80 -20.66 -5.52
CA SER A 66 11.45 -21.64 -4.69
C SER A 66 11.35 -23.05 -5.26
N GLU A 67 12.34 -23.88 -4.95
CA GLU A 67 12.29 -25.32 -5.23
C GLU A 67 11.24 -26.03 -4.36
N ARG A 68 10.86 -25.42 -3.23
CA ARG A 68 9.88 -25.96 -2.26
C ARG A 68 8.68 -25.02 -2.13
N THR A 69 7.62 -25.53 -1.50
CA THR A 69 6.43 -24.73 -1.22
C THR A 69 6.73 -23.59 -0.24
N ILE A 70 6.37 -22.38 -0.63
CA ILE A 70 6.34 -21.19 0.20
C ILE A 70 4.96 -21.12 0.83
N TYR A 71 4.88 -21.20 2.16
CA TYR A 71 3.61 -21.16 2.88
C TYR A 71 3.13 -19.73 3.10
N GLU A 72 4.06 -18.87 3.52
CA GLU A 72 3.76 -17.51 3.96
C GLU A 72 4.88 -16.57 3.57
N ILE A 73 4.50 -15.36 3.15
CA ILE A 73 5.43 -14.25 2.95
C ILE A 73 4.96 -13.10 3.81
N MET A 74 5.85 -12.61 4.65
CA MET A 74 5.61 -11.47 5.52
C MET A 74 6.59 -10.35 5.19
N ILE A 75 6.10 -9.15 4.98
CA ILE A 75 6.93 -7.94 4.86
C ILE A 75 6.56 -6.99 5.99
N PHE A 76 7.55 -6.54 6.74
CA PHE A 76 7.29 -5.69 7.90
C PHE A 76 8.41 -4.71 8.20
N ASN A 77 7.99 -3.66 8.91
CA ASN A 77 8.79 -2.67 9.62
C ASN A 77 7.97 -2.26 10.86
N ASP A 78 8.41 -1.24 11.59
CA ASP A 78 7.77 -0.77 12.82
C ASP A 78 6.30 -0.39 12.65
N ASP A 79 5.97 0.29 11.55
CA ASP A 79 4.65 0.90 11.33
C ASP A 79 3.82 0.20 10.26
N PHE A 80 4.37 -0.85 9.63
CA PHE A 80 3.75 -1.56 8.52
C PHE A 80 4.06 -3.05 8.59
N GLU A 81 3.03 -3.87 8.38
CA GLU A 81 3.12 -5.33 8.36
C GLU A 81 2.11 -5.85 7.34
N ARG A 82 2.56 -6.70 6.42
CA ARG A 82 1.71 -7.39 5.45
C ARG A 82 2.09 -8.87 5.43
N ILE A 83 1.07 -9.71 5.52
CA ILE A 83 1.19 -11.16 5.51
C ILE A 83 0.36 -11.72 4.36
N ILE A 84 0.99 -12.54 3.52
CA ILE A 84 0.36 -13.22 2.38
C ILE A 84 0.52 -14.72 2.55
N LYS A 85 -0.60 -15.45 2.54
CA LYS A 85 -0.58 -16.92 2.48
C LYS A 85 -0.53 -17.36 1.02
N VAL A 86 0.52 -18.10 0.65
CA VAL A 86 0.81 -18.48 -0.75
C VAL A 86 0.47 -19.96 -0.99
N LYS A 87 1.12 -20.87 -0.26
CA LYS A 87 1.05 -22.33 -0.44
C LYS A 87 1.42 -22.81 -1.87
N ASP A 88 2.41 -22.18 -2.47
CA ASP A 88 2.90 -22.48 -3.83
C ASP A 88 4.43 -22.32 -3.89
N THR A 89 5.08 -22.89 -4.90
CA THR A 89 6.53 -22.71 -5.19
C THR A 89 6.85 -21.34 -5.77
N ASN A 90 5.85 -20.65 -6.35
CA ASN A 90 6.01 -19.32 -6.91
C ASN A 90 5.12 -18.34 -6.16
N ALA A 91 5.63 -17.14 -5.89
CA ALA A 91 4.85 -16.10 -5.25
C ALA A 91 5.17 -14.74 -5.86
N LYS A 92 4.18 -13.84 -5.82
CA LYS A 92 4.33 -12.44 -6.22
C LYS A 92 3.86 -11.55 -5.08
N LEU A 93 4.74 -10.68 -4.60
CA LEU A 93 4.42 -9.67 -3.59
C LEU A 93 4.39 -8.30 -4.28
N LEU A 94 3.22 -7.67 -4.33
CA LEU A 94 3.10 -6.29 -4.78
C LEU A 94 3.71 -5.35 -3.72
N ILE A 95 4.55 -4.43 -4.16
CA ILE A 95 5.22 -3.44 -3.28
C ILE A 95 4.85 -1.99 -3.62
N ALA A 96 3.96 -1.78 -4.59
CA ALA A 96 3.59 -0.46 -5.09
C ALA A 96 2.99 0.46 -4.00
N ASP A 97 2.24 -0.12 -3.07
CA ASP A 97 1.55 0.57 -1.99
C ASP A 97 2.30 0.53 -0.65
N ILE A 98 3.51 -0.05 -0.65
CA ILE A 98 4.38 -0.09 0.53
C ILE A 98 5.12 1.25 0.63
N PRO A 99 5.08 1.92 1.80
CA PRO A 99 5.70 3.22 1.98
C PRO A 99 7.23 3.15 1.85
N VAL A 100 7.85 4.32 1.69
CA VAL A 100 9.32 4.47 1.71
C VAL A 100 9.85 4.01 3.06
N GLY A 101 10.97 3.29 3.07
CA GLY A 101 11.53 2.71 4.29
C GLY A 101 12.36 1.45 4.08
N ARG A 102 12.86 0.89 5.18
CA ARG A 102 13.61 -0.37 5.21
C ARG A 102 12.73 -1.45 5.79
N TYR A 103 12.61 -2.56 5.08
CA TYR A 103 11.73 -3.66 5.43
C TYR A 103 12.49 -4.97 5.53
N ALA A 104 12.12 -5.78 6.50
CA ALA A 104 12.43 -7.20 6.52
C ALA A 104 11.33 -7.93 5.74
N VAL A 105 11.74 -8.85 4.87
CA VAL A 105 10.84 -9.74 4.15
C VAL A 105 11.18 -11.17 4.53
N GLU A 106 10.24 -11.84 5.14
CA GLU A 106 10.34 -13.22 5.60
C GLU A 106 9.55 -14.12 4.67
N ALA A 107 10.19 -15.19 4.20
CA ALA A 107 9.54 -16.27 3.47
C ALA A 107 9.59 -17.54 4.33
N VAL A 108 8.42 -18.07 4.65
CA VAL A 108 8.25 -19.28 5.46
C VAL A 108 8.11 -20.49 4.53
N LEU A 109 9.09 -21.37 4.59
CA LEU A 109 9.07 -22.71 4.00
C LEU A 109 8.75 -23.74 5.10
N ILE A 110 8.62 -25.02 4.75
CA ILE A 110 8.25 -26.07 5.73
C ILE A 110 9.23 -26.19 6.90
N ASP A 111 10.53 -26.06 6.63
CA ASP A 111 11.63 -26.31 7.57
C ASP A 111 12.55 -25.09 7.75
N LYS A 112 12.24 -23.97 7.09
CA LYS A 112 13.13 -22.80 7.02
C LYS A 112 12.36 -21.49 7.02
N LEU A 113 12.98 -20.50 7.65
CA LEU A 113 12.61 -19.10 7.57
C LEU A 113 13.74 -18.36 6.86
N ILE A 114 13.44 -17.75 5.72
CA ILE A 114 14.43 -16.99 4.94
C ILE A 114 14.09 -15.52 5.04
N VAL A 115 15.03 -14.72 5.53
CA VAL A 115 14.87 -13.27 5.70
C VAL A 115 15.72 -12.52 4.68
N ILE A 116 15.09 -11.62 3.94
CA ILE A 116 15.75 -10.71 2.99
C ILE A 116 15.38 -9.26 3.34
N THR A 117 16.13 -8.31 2.79
CA THR A 117 15.91 -6.88 3.05
C THR A 117 15.44 -6.17 1.79
N LEU A 118 14.35 -5.42 1.92
CA LEU A 118 13.86 -4.50 0.89
C LEU A 118 14.10 -3.06 1.36
N LEU A 119 14.76 -2.26 0.52
CA LEU A 119 14.94 -0.82 0.70
C LEU A 119 14.02 -0.11 -0.30
N ARG A 120 13.05 0.66 0.21
CA ARG A 120 12.16 1.51 -0.58
C ARG A 120 12.69 2.93 -0.47
N ASN A 121 13.21 3.48 -1.57
CA ASN A 121 13.79 4.82 -1.61
C ASN A 121 12.77 5.88 -2.06
N GLU A 122 11.86 5.49 -2.95
CA GLU A 122 10.84 6.38 -3.51
C GLU A 122 9.45 5.76 -3.49
N SER A 123 8.44 6.59 -3.21
CA SER A 123 7.05 6.22 -3.36
C SER A 123 6.70 6.05 -4.84
N PHE A 124 5.90 5.04 -5.18
CA PHE A 124 5.32 5.02 -6.51
C PHE A 124 4.31 6.15 -6.61
N ASN A 125 4.42 6.97 -7.66
CA ASN A 125 3.34 7.86 -8.06
C ASN A 125 2.18 6.99 -8.54
N LEU A 126 1.41 6.45 -7.59
CA LEU A 126 0.06 5.97 -7.87
C LEU A 126 -0.67 7.19 -8.38
N GLN A 127 -0.89 7.26 -9.70
CA GLN A 127 -1.77 8.26 -10.27
C GLN A 127 -3.06 8.15 -9.47
N LYS A 128 -3.33 9.18 -8.68
CA LYS A 128 -4.56 9.30 -7.90
C LYS A 128 -5.66 9.14 -8.92
N LEU A 129 -6.34 7.99 -8.91
CA LEU A 129 -7.48 7.74 -9.76
C LEU A 129 -8.50 8.82 -9.43
N THR A 130 -8.53 9.88 -10.25
CA THR A 130 -9.59 10.87 -10.22
C THR A 130 -10.82 10.10 -10.67
N PRO A 131 -11.87 9.99 -9.85
CA PRO A 131 -13.09 9.32 -10.28
C PRO A 131 -13.60 10.06 -11.51
N LEU A 132 -13.64 9.37 -12.64
CA LEU A 132 -14.24 9.88 -13.86
C LEU A 132 -15.73 10.03 -13.57
N LEU A 133 -16.19 11.26 -13.29
CA LEU A 133 -17.60 11.57 -13.30
C LEU A 133 -18.11 11.27 -14.72
N THR A 134 -18.75 10.13 -14.89
CA THR A 134 -19.60 9.87 -16.05
C THR A 134 -20.80 10.77 -15.94
N THR A 135 -20.73 11.94 -16.58
CA THR A 135 -21.90 12.76 -16.86
C THR A 135 -22.73 11.98 -17.88
N THR A 136 -23.73 11.25 -17.39
CA THR A 136 -24.79 10.66 -18.18
C THR A 136 -25.64 11.80 -18.74
N THR A 137 -25.36 12.22 -19.97
CA THR A 137 -26.32 12.96 -20.80
C THR A 137 -26.88 11.99 -21.83
N SER A 138 -28.14 11.63 -21.60
CA SER A 138 -29.03 10.83 -22.44
C SER A 138 -29.51 11.64 -23.68
N PRO A 139 -30.39 11.12 -24.57
CA PRO A 139 -30.03 10.75 -25.94
C PRO A 139 -30.75 11.60 -27.01
N TYR A 140 -30.14 11.76 -28.19
CA TYR A 140 -30.89 12.20 -29.37
C TYR A 140 -30.43 11.45 -30.62
N SER A 141 -31.43 10.97 -31.34
CA SER A 141 -31.44 9.96 -32.40
C SER A 141 -30.83 10.41 -33.73
N LYS A 142 -30.23 9.48 -34.49
CA LYS A 142 -30.79 8.95 -35.75
C LYS A 142 -29.79 8.08 -36.52
N ASP A 143 -30.31 6.92 -36.93
CA ASP A 143 -30.17 6.20 -38.21
C ASP A 143 -28.79 6.07 -38.86
N ILE A 144 -28.34 4.81 -39.05
CA ILE A 144 -27.98 4.24 -40.37
C ILE A 144 -27.92 2.69 -40.28
N SER A 145 -28.51 2.08 -41.32
CA SER A 145 -28.75 0.69 -41.71
C SER A 145 -27.52 -0.26 -41.73
N PRO A 146 -27.71 -1.61 -41.62
CA PRO A 146 -26.63 -2.56 -41.38
C PRO A 146 -25.97 -3.10 -42.66
N SER A 147 -24.64 -3.15 -42.67
CA SER A 147 -23.87 -3.93 -43.65
C SER A 147 -23.36 -5.24 -43.05
N LYS A 148 -23.55 -6.28 -43.83
CA LYS A 148 -23.37 -7.70 -43.58
C LYS A 148 -21.90 -8.06 -43.74
N VAL A 149 -21.22 -8.47 -42.67
CA VAL A 149 -19.91 -9.15 -42.78
C VAL A 149 -19.93 -10.43 -41.95
N VAL A 150 -19.85 -11.52 -42.71
CA VAL A 150 -19.70 -12.90 -42.27
C VAL A 150 -18.29 -13.07 -41.70
N SER A 151 -18.17 -13.53 -40.46
CA SER A 151 -16.97 -14.22 -40.00
C SER A 151 -17.33 -15.35 -39.05
N THR A 152 -16.94 -16.55 -39.48
CA THR A 152 -17.19 -17.85 -38.88
C THR A 152 -16.18 -18.07 -37.77
N VAL A 153 -16.62 -18.14 -36.51
CA VAL A 153 -15.79 -18.58 -35.38
C VAL A 153 -16.54 -19.66 -34.61
N LYS A 154 -15.91 -20.85 -34.57
CA LYS A 154 -16.33 -22.02 -33.79
C LYS A 154 -16.48 -21.67 -32.30
N LYS A 155 -17.62 -22.05 -31.71
CA LYS A 155 -17.83 -22.09 -30.25
C LYS A 155 -17.72 -23.54 -29.76
N GLU A 156 -16.90 -23.76 -28.74
CA GLU A 156 -17.07 -24.86 -27.78
C GLU A 156 -17.85 -24.34 -26.55
N PRO A 157 -18.57 -25.21 -25.83
CA PRO A 157 -19.57 -24.79 -24.86
C PRO A 157 -18.96 -24.60 -23.47
N PHE A 158 -19.19 -23.43 -22.86
CA PHE A 158 -19.01 -23.22 -21.43
C PHE A 158 -20.26 -22.57 -20.82
N GLY A 159 -20.76 -23.21 -19.77
CA GLY A 159 -21.59 -22.71 -18.66
C GLY A 159 -22.61 -21.60 -18.94
N SER A 160 -23.88 -21.98 -19.02
CA SER A 160 -25.03 -21.08 -18.86
C SER A 160 -25.25 -20.79 -17.37
N GLU A 161 -24.98 -19.56 -16.93
CA GLU A 161 -25.63 -19.00 -15.75
C GLU A 161 -26.49 -17.80 -16.14
N ASN A 162 -27.80 -17.99 -16.02
CA ASN A 162 -28.82 -16.96 -16.23
C ASN A 162 -29.06 -16.27 -14.88
N ASN A 163 -28.78 -14.97 -14.79
CA ASN A 163 -29.31 -14.13 -13.71
C ASN A 163 -29.68 -12.75 -14.27
N THR A 164 -30.89 -12.66 -14.83
CA THR A 164 -31.64 -11.41 -14.95
C THR A 164 -32.16 -11.00 -13.58
N GLY A 165 -31.42 -10.13 -12.90
CA GLY A 165 -31.84 -9.49 -11.65
C GLY A 165 -31.59 -7.98 -11.74
N ARG A 166 -32.55 -7.25 -12.28
CA ARG A 166 -32.58 -5.79 -12.32
C ARG A 166 -32.92 -5.30 -10.90
N THR A 167 -31.99 -4.62 -10.22
CA THR A 167 -32.30 -3.91 -8.97
C THR A 167 -31.83 -2.47 -9.07
N ASP A 168 -32.78 -1.55 -8.86
CA ASP A 168 -32.58 -0.12 -8.75
C ASP A 168 -31.74 0.19 -7.51
N LEU A 169 -30.58 0.81 -7.71
CA LEU A 169 -29.78 1.43 -6.65
C LEU A 169 -30.17 2.91 -6.54
N SER A 170 -31.10 3.21 -5.64
CA SER A 170 -31.21 4.54 -5.05
C SER A 170 -30.30 4.63 -3.82
N LEU A 171 -29.61 5.77 -3.74
CA LEU A 171 -28.53 6.08 -2.82
C LEU A 171 -29.01 6.16 -1.36
N SER A 172 -28.39 5.39 -0.47
CA SER A 172 -28.43 5.66 0.98
C SER A 172 -27.11 6.29 1.39
N GLY A 173 -27.10 7.61 1.47
CA GLY A 173 -26.03 8.37 2.11
C GLY A 173 -26.13 8.22 3.62
N LYS A 174 -25.23 7.42 4.20
CA LYS A 174 -24.93 7.45 5.64
C LYS A 174 -23.52 8.01 5.79
N THR A 175 -23.44 9.29 6.12
CA THR A 175 -22.23 9.93 6.63
C THR A 175 -22.01 9.50 8.08
N ALA A 176 -20.77 9.13 8.40
CA ALA A 176 -20.36 8.79 9.77
C ALA A 176 -20.55 9.98 10.71
N THR A 177 -21.21 9.75 11.85
CA THR A 177 -21.37 10.73 12.92
C THR A 177 -20.11 10.76 13.80
N PRO A 178 -19.42 11.91 13.94
CA PRO A 178 -18.39 12.05 14.96
C PRO A 178 -19.06 12.02 16.35
N PHE A 179 -18.55 11.18 17.23
CA PHE A 179 -18.98 11.11 18.62
C PHE A 179 -18.45 12.36 19.36
N ILE A 180 -19.30 13.35 19.56
CA ILE A 180 -18.99 14.51 20.42
C ILE A 180 -19.15 14.04 21.87
N LYS A 181 -18.05 14.10 22.62
CA LYS A 181 -18.03 13.82 24.05
C LYS A 181 -18.66 15.01 24.77
N GLU A 182 -19.82 14.82 25.40
CA GLU A 182 -20.40 15.83 26.29
C GLU A 182 -19.53 15.97 27.55
N GLU A 183 -18.78 17.06 27.64
CA GLU A 183 -18.18 17.51 28.89
C GLU A 183 -19.23 18.25 29.73
N LYS A 184 -19.71 17.58 30.79
CA LYS A 184 -20.41 18.26 31.89
C LYS A 184 -19.42 19.15 32.64
N SER A 185 -19.46 20.45 32.38
CA SER A 185 -18.85 21.45 33.26
C SER A 185 -19.90 21.98 34.26
N LEU A 186 -19.54 21.91 35.55
CA LEU A 186 -20.27 22.46 36.68
C LEU A 186 -20.05 23.99 36.76
N THR A 187 -21.14 24.72 37.00
CA THR A 187 -21.22 26.17 37.10
C THR A 187 -21.09 26.69 38.53
N LEU A 188 -20.24 27.70 38.75
CA LEU A 188 -20.39 28.93 39.58
C LEU A 188 -19.01 29.64 39.55
N SER A 189 -18.83 30.94 39.33
CA SER A 189 -19.58 32.10 39.80
C SER A 189 -19.25 33.39 39.01
N LYS A 190 -20.25 34.28 38.97
CA LYS A 190 -20.32 35.73 38.67
C LYS A 190 -19.02 36.56 38.45
N GLY A 191 -19.01 37.27 37.33
CA GLY A 191 -19.03 38.75 37.31
C GLY A 191 -17.77 39.49 36.86
N PHE A 192 -17.75 40.01 35.62
CA PHE A 192 -17.41 41.41 35.30
C PHE A 192 -17.65 41.71 33.81
N THR A 193 -18.27 42.87 33.54
CA THR A 193 -18.55 43.39 32.20
C THR A 193 -17.45 44.34 31.73
N SER A 194 -16.87 44.10 30.56
CA SER A 194 -16.29 45.15 29.71
C SER A 194 -16.34 44.74 28.25
N LYS A 195 -17.15 45.45 27.47
CA LYS A 195 -17.26 45.28 26.01
C LYS A 195 -16.02 45.84 25.34
N THR A 196 -15.22 44.96 24.74
CA THR A 196 -14.26 45.33 23.69
C THR A 196 -14.57 44.46 22.48
N SER A 197 -15.03 45.11 21.40
CA SER A 197 -15.27 44.50 20.09
C SER A 197 -13.93 44.09 19.50
N ILE A 198 -13.59 42.81 19.69
CA ILE A 198 -12.48 42.13 19.02
C ILE A 198 -13.15 41.22 17.99
N ARG A 199 -12.86 41.48 16.71
CA ARG A 199 -13.25 40.59 15.61
C ARG A 199 -12.83 39.16 15.95
N PRO A 200 -13.69 38.15 15.76
CA PRO A 200 -13.29 36.77 16.00
C PRO A 200 -12.18 36.42 15.01
N ARG A 201 -10.97 36.32 15.55
CA ARG A 201 -9.86 35.64 14.90
C ARG A 201 -10.31 34.19 14.83
N GLU A 202 -10.56 33.70 13.62
CA GLU A 202 -10.68 32.26 13.38
C GLU A 202 -9.42 31.61 13.96
N ASN A 203 -9.57 31.09 15.18
CA ASN A 203 -8.60 30.18 15.74
C ASN A 203 -8.72 28.96 14.84
N ALA A 204 -7.76 28.83 13.93
CA ALA A 204 -7.50 27.56 13.27
C ALA A 204 -7.31 26.55 14.41
N GLU A 205 -8.38 25.80 14.70
CA GLU A 205 -8.31 24.66 15.59
C GLU A 205 -7.15 23.82 15.07
N ASN A 206 -6.09 23.75 15.87
CA ASN A 206 -5.03 22.78 15.70
C ASN A 206 -5.67 21.42 15.91
N THR A 207 -6.42 20.97 14.90
CA THR A 207 -7.01 19.65 14.81
C THR A 207 -5.82 18.72 14.80
N ALA A 208 -5.48 18.21 15.98
CA ALA A 208 -4.42 17.25 16.18
C ALA A 208 -4.63 16.16 15.15
N LYS A 209 -3.67 16.02 14.22
CA LYS A 209 -3.76 15.06 13.12
C LYS A 209 -3.92 13.67 13.74
N SER A 210 -5.16 13.18 13.74
CA SER A 210 -5.47 11.89 14.34
C SER A 210 -4.85 10.80 13.47
N THR A 211 -4.07 9.92 14.11
CA THR A 211 -3.47 8.74 13.47
C THR A 211 -4.24 7.51 13.86
N TYR A 212 -4.30 6.54 12.97
CA TYR A 212 -5.11 5.34 13.15
C TYR A 212 -4.30 4.09 12.89
N TRP A 213 -4.51 3.07 13.71
CA TRP A 213 -4.03 1.73 13.43
C TRP A 213 -5.12 0.97 12.70
N VAL A 214 -4.78 0.37 11.57
CA VAL A 214 -5.72 -0.37 10.74
C VAL A 214 -5.26 -1.82 10.64
N ILE A 215 -6.17 -2.75 10.88
CA ILE A 215 -6.02 -4.17 10.54
C ILE A 215 -7.06 -4.49 9.47
N HIS A 216 -6.59 -4.91 8.30
CA HIS A 216 -7.43 -5.26 7.16
C HIS A 216 -7.09 -6.68 6.71
N LYS A 217 -8.04 -7.60 6.87
CA LYS A 217 -7.96 -8.96 6.33
C LYS A 217 -8.75 -9.01 5.03
N ILE A 218 -8.09 -9.38 3.95
CA ILE A 218 -8.64 -9.48 2.61
C ILE A 218 -8.69 -10.95 2.24
N ASN A 219 -9.85 -11.41 1.78
CA ASN A 219 -10.05 -12.75 1.28
C ASN A 219 -10.49 -12.69 -0.18
N ASN A 220 -9.64 -13.20 -1.07
CA ASN A 220 -9.88 -13.21 -2.51
C ASN A 220 -10.34 -14.59 -3.02
N GLY A 221 -10.81 -15.47 -2.12
CA GLY A 221 -11.25 -16.83 -2.43
C GLY A 221 -10.10 -17.83 -2.55
N SER A 222 -9.08 -17.52 -3.36
CA SER A 222 -7.88 -18.36 -3.54
C SER A 222 -6.74 -18.04 -2.57
N SER A 223 -6.75 -16.83 -2.00
CA SER A 223 -5.69 -16.33 -1.12
C SER A 223 -6.28 -15.44 -0.03
N SER A 224 -5.55 -15.37 1.08
CA SER A 224 -5.84 -14.46 2.18
C SER A 224 -4.64 -13.56 2.44
N GLU A 225 -4.88 -12.26 2.54
CA GLU A 225 -3.89 -11.25 2.87
C GLU A 225 -4.31 -10.54 4.16
N LYS A 226 -3.34 -10.24 5.03
CA LYS A 226 -3.56 -9.42 6.23
C LYS A 226 -2.61 -8.24 6.18
N ILE A 227 -3.16 -7.03 6.24
CA ILE A 227 -2.41 -5.77 6.24
C ILE A 227 -2.63 -5.09 7.57
N LEU A 228 -1.55 -4.68 8.23
CA LEU A 228 -1.56 -3.87 9.43
C LEU A 228 -0.70 -2.63 9.21
N LYS A 229 -1.25 -1.44 9.43
CA LYS A 229 -0.50 -0.19 9.21
C LYS A 229 -1.06 1.00 9.98
N ILE A 230 -0.19 1.95 10.26
CA ILE A 230 -0.55 3.28 10.76
C ILE A 230 -0.92 4.17 9.57
N VAL A 231 -2.06 4.85 9.63
CA VAL A 231 -2.59 5.69 8.55
C VAL A 231 -3.29 6.97 9.06
N ASP A 232 -3.38 7.96 8.18
CA ASP A 232 -4.14 9.19 8.41
C ASP A 232 -5.66 8.98 8.24
N GLN A 233 -6.47 9.86 8.86
CA GLN A 233 -7.93 9.90 8.72
C GLN A 233 -8.41 9.73 7.27
N LYS A 234 -7.86 10.53 6.35
CA LYS A 234 -8.28 10.52 4.94
C LYS A 234 -8.08 9.15 4.28
N THR A 235 -7.05 8.42 4.69
CA THR A 235 -6.77 7.07 4.20
C THR A 235 -7.71 6.07 4.85
N VAL A 236 -8.01 6.22 6.14
CA VAL A 236 -9.04 5.43 6.84
C VAL A 236 -10.39 5.56 6.15
N ASP A 237 -10.86 6.78 5.88
CA ASP A 237 -12.15 7.03 5.24
C ASP A 237 -12.26 6.30 3.89
N ARG A 238 -11.19 6.35 3.10
CA ARG A 238 -11.11 5.62 1.82
C ARG A 238 -11.11 4.11 2.01
N MET A 239 -10.44 3.61 3.04
CA MET A 239 -10.42 2.18 3.34
C MET A 239 -11.80 1.69 3.80
N ILE A 240 -12.50 2.46 4.64
CA ILE A 240 -13.87 2.17 5.07
C ILE A 240 -14.80 2.17 3.85
N GLN A 241 -14.78 3.22 3.04
CA GLN A 241 -15.61 3.32 1.84
C GLN A 241 -15.35 2.16 0.87
N LYS A 242 -14.07 1.83 0.63
CA LYS A 242 -13.70 0.70 -0.23
C LYS A 242 -14.21 -0.61 0.35
N ASN A 243 -14.02 -0.85 1.64
CA ASN A 243 -14.47 -2.08 2.30
C ASN A 243 -15.98 -2.24 2.22
N GLU A 244 -16.75 -1.17 2.43
CA GLU A 244 -18.22 -1.19 2.28
C GLU A 244 -18.68 -1.55 0.87
N ILE A 245 -17.93 -1.14 -0.16
CA ILE A 245 -18.19 -1.55 -1.54
C ILE A 245 -17.81 -3.03 -1.74
N ASP A 246 -16.63 -3.44 -1.28
CA ASP A 246 -16.13 -4.80 -1.43
C ASP A 246 -17.03 -5.81 -0.72
N MET A 247 -17.59 -5.47 0.45
CA MET A 247 -18.54 -6.31 1.19
C MET A 247 -19.83 -6.63 0.42
N LYS A 248 -20.18 -5.84 -0.62
CA LYS A 248 -21.34 -6.14 -1.48
C LYS A 248 -21.05 -7.29 -2.45
N THR A 249 -19.78 -7.56 -2.74
CA THR A 249 -19.36 -8.65 -3.62
C THR A 249 -19.32 -9.98 -2.88
N PHE A 250 -19.44 -11.11 -3.60
CA PHE A 250 -19.42 -12.44 -2.97
C PHE A 250 -18.12 -12.70 -2.20
N SER A 251 -16.96 -12.41 -2.82
CA SER A 251 -15.66 -12.62 -2.19
C SER A 251 -15.40 -11.66 -1.04
N GLY A 252 -15.79 -10.38 -1.18
CA GLY A 252 -15.49 -9.35 -0.19
C GLY A 252 -16.33 -9.42 1.09
N ARG A 253 -17.39 -10.23 1.13
CA ARG A 253 -18.16 -10.51 2.39
C ARG A 253 -17.31 -11.13 3.49
N LEU A 254 -16.19 -11.75 3.12
CA LEU A 254 -15.23 -12.36 4.05
C LEU A 254 -14.08 -11.42 4.42
N ASN A 255 -14.10 -10.17 3.94
CA ASN A 255 -13.12 -9.16 4.32
C ASN A 255 -13.46 -8.59 5.70
N GLU A 256 -12.45 -8.39 6.53
CA GLU A 256 -12.56 -7.76 7.84
C GLU A 256 -11.72 -6.50 7.88
N LEU A 257 -12.32 -5.36 8.24
CA LEU A 257 -11.59 -4.13 8.52
C LEU A 257 -11.84 -3.72 9.98
N THR A 258 -10.77 -3.47 10.72
CA THR A 258 -10.85 -2.90 12.07
C THR A 258 -9.87 -1.75 12.21
N VAL A 259 -10.33 -0.65 12.78
CA VAL A 259 -9.62 0.62 12.88
C VAL A 259 -9.64 1.08 14.33
N TRP A 260 -8.48 1.49 14.86
CA TRP A 260 -8.34 2.06 16.20
C TRP A 260 -7.70 3.45 16.10
N GLN A 261 -8.18 4.38 16.92
CA GLN A 261 -7.56 5.70 17.02
C GLN A 261 -6.33 5.63 17.93
N ILE A 262 -5.21 6.18 17.48
CA ILE A 262 -3.94 6.24 18.22
C ILE A 262 -3.70 7.69 18.65
N HIS A 263 -3.44 7.88 19.94
CA HIS A 263 -3.09 9.18 20.53
C HIS A 263 -1.57 9.38 20.57
N ASN A 264 -0.82 8.32 20.83
CA ASN A 264 0.65 8.33 20.88
C ASN A 264 1.25 7.18 20.07
N THR A 265 1.73 7.49 18.87
CA THR A 265 2.34 6.53 17.93
C THR A 265 3.52 5.78 18.55
N THR A 266 4.45 6.49 19.20
CA THR A 266 5.64 5.88 19.80
C THR A 266 5.27 4.95 20.95
N GLY A 267 4.34 5.37 21.81
CA GLY A 267 3.81 4.55 22.90
C GLY A 267 3.11 3.30 22.38
N PHE A 268 2.31 3.43 21.32
CA PHE A 268 1.63 2.32 20.67
C PHE A 268 2.60 1.30 20.07
N VAL A 269 3.63 1.73 19.34
CA VAL A 269 4.64 0.83 18.76
C VAL A 269 5.40 0.07 19.87
N GLN A 270 5.75 0.75 20.97
CA GLN A 270 6.37 0.10 22.12
C GLN A 270 5.43 -0.91 22.79
N HIS A 271 4.15 -0.56 22.97
CA HIS A 271 3.12 -1.46 23.50
C HIS A 271 2.95 -2.71 22.64
N LYS A 272 2.86 -2.55 21.31
CA LYS A 272 2.80 -3.64 20.33
C LYS A 272 4.01 -4.57 20.45
N ARG A 273 5.23 -3.99 20.54
CA ARG A 273 6.48 -4.76 20.67
C ARG A 273 6.55 -5.58 21.95
N ARG A 274 6.08 -5.02 23.08
CA ARG A 274 6.02 -5.71 24.38
C ARG A 274 4.96 -6.82 24.39
N ASN A 275 3.82 -6.59 23.74
CA ASN A 275 2.64 -7.46 23.80
C ASN A 275 2.34 -8.15 22.46
N LYS A 276 3.33 -8.83 21.86
CA LYS A 276 3.29 -9.33 20.47
C LYS A 276 2.00 -10.05 20.06
N THR A 277 1.43 -10.90 20.91
CA THR A 277 0.27 -11.75 20.57
C THR A 277 -1.08 -11.13 20.91
N ASN A 278 -1.13 -10.19 21.86
CA ASN A 278 -2.39 -9.73 22.46
C ASN A 278 -2.49 -8.22 22.72
N TYR A 279 -1.67 -7.41 22.05
CA TYR A 279 -1.58 -5.97 22.30
C TYR A 279 -2.91 -5.20 22.18
N MET A 280 -3.89 -5.73 21.45
CA MET A 280 -5.22 -5.09 21.31
C MET A 280 -6.19 -5.37 22.45
N ASN A 281 -5.97 -6.44 23.22
CA ASN A 281 -6.84 -6.77 24.36
C ASN A 281 -6.24 -6.31 25.69
N ILE A 282 -5.18 -5.50 25.66
CA ILE A 282 -4.54 -4.91 26.83
C ILE A 282 -4.72 -3.40 26.73
N GLU A 283 -5.34 -2.82 27.76
CA GLU A 283 -5.57 -1.38 27.86
C GLU A 283 -4.24 -0.60 27.85
N SER A 284 -4.26 0.57 27.22
CA SER A 284 -3.10 1.45 27.10
C SER A 284 -3.55 2.87 26.85
N ASP A 285 -2.85 3.83 27.47
CA ASP A 285 -3.11 5.26 27.25
C ASP A 285 -2.74 5.73 25.82
N SER A 286 -2.05 4.89 25.05
CA SER A 286 -1.55 5.25 23.72
C SER A 286 -2.61 5.15 22.61
N PHE A 287 -3.72 4.44 22.84
CA PHE A 287 -4.77 4.23 21.83
C PHE A 287 -6.13 3.95 22.48
N ASN A 288 -7.21 4.12 21.71
CA ASN A 288 -8.55 3.76 22.20
C ASN A 288 -8.72 2.23 22.22
N PHE A 289 -9.12 1.68 23.37
CA PHE A 289 -9.41 0.25 23.50
C PHE A 289 -10.59 -0.18 22.60
N VAL A 290 -11.62 0.67 22.48
CA VAL A 290 -12.75 0.45 21.58
C VAL A 290 -12.37 0.87 20.16
N PRO A 291 -12.56 -0.02 19.15
CA PRO A 291 -12.25 0.33 17.78
C PRO A 291 -13.13 1.48 17.29
N TYR A 292 -12.53 2.39 16.52
CA TYR A 292 -13.22 3.47 15.82
C TYR A 292 -14.18 2.94 14.74
N TYR A 293 -13.75 1.89 14.04
CA TYR A 293 -14.56 1.19 13.05
C TYR A 293 -14.25 -0.30 13.13
N LYS A 294 -15.28 -1.13 13.00
CA LYS A 294 -15.16 -2.57 12.89
C LYS A 294 -16.20 -3.08 11.92
N THR A 295 -15.79 -3.93 11.00
CA THR A 295 -16.73 -4.64 10.13
C THR A 295 -17.55 -5.62 10.96
N ASP A 296 -18.86 -5.43 10.96
CA ASP A 296 -19.79 -6.35 11.58
C ASP A 296 -20.14 -7.45 10.58
N HIS A 297 -19.60 -8.65 10.81
CA HIS A 297 -20.21 -9.86 10.27
C HIS A 297 -21.39 -10.22 11.17
N ASN A 298 -22.48 -9.47 11.05
CA ASN A 298 -23.77 -10.05 11.35
C ASN A 298 -23.98 -11.15 10.30
N LEU A 299 -23.43 -12.32 10.60
CA LEU A 299 -23.87 -13.56 10.00
C LEU A 299 -25.36 -13.59 10.31
N ASP A 300 -26.18 -13.28 9.32
CA ASP A 300 -27.61 -13.46 9.37
C ASP A 300 -27.84 -14.93 9.77
N ARG A 301 -28.00 -15.16 11.08
CA ARG A 301 -28.65 -16.34 11.63
C ARG A 301 -30.13 -16.13 11.35
N ASN A 302 -30.52 -16.36 10.11
CA ASN A 302 -31.91 -16.54 9.71
C ASN A 302 -32.00 -17.84 8.91
#